data_AF-A0A7V6PDG0-F1
#
_entry.id   AF-A0A7V6PDG0-F1
#
_cell.length_a   1.000
_cell.length_b   1.000
_cell.length_c   1.000
_cell.angle_alpha   90.00
_cell.angle_beta   90.00
_cell.angle_gamma   90.00
#
_symmetry.space_group_name_H-M   'P 1'
#
loop_
_entity.id
_entity.type
_entity.pdbx_description
1 polymer ?
#
loop_
_entity_poly.entity_id
_entity_poly.type
_entity_poly.pdbx_seq_one_letter_code
_entity_poly.pdbx_strand_id
1 'polypeptide(L)' 'GYRHGFVVDFADDAARDAYLPHPEHAKVGKSLVEAAEGGIEGILVFDYAI' A
#
# COMPACT_ATOMS: atom_id res chain seq x y z
N GLY A 1 13.22 -11.75 -1.58
CA GLY A 1 13.02 -10.72 -2.63
C GLY A 1 11.54 -10.65 -2.99
N TYR A 2 11.07 -9.57 -3.64
CA TYR A 2 9.63 -9.37 -3.93
C TYR A 2 9.20 -10.10 -5.20
N ARG A 3 8.10 -10.86 -5.12
CA ARG A 3 7.52 -11.60 -6.26
C ARG A 3 6.27 -10.94 -6.84
N HIS A 4 5.67 -10.01 -6.11
CA HIS A 4 4.43 -9.34 -6.42
C HIS A 4 4.54 -7.87 -6.01
N GLY A 5 3.75 -7.02 -6.68
CA GLY A 5 3.65 -5.60 -6.40
C GLY A 5 2.48 -5.01 -7.15
N PHE A 6 2.02 -3.85 -6.70
CA PHE A 6 1.03 -3.04 -7.39
C PHE A 6 1.44 -1.57 -7.30
N VAL A 7 0.91 -0.76 -8.21
CA VAL A 7 1.07 0.69 -8.21
C VAL A 7 -0.33 1.29 -8.19
N VAL A 8 -0.48 2.40 -7.47
CA VAL A 8 -1.68 3.23 -7.51
C VAL A 8 -1.25 4.60 -7.99
N ASP A 9 -1.76 5.01 -9.14
CA ASP A 9 -1.57 6.38 -9.63
C ASP A 9 -2.62 7.28 -8.98
N PHE A 10 -2.16 8.30 -8.26
CA PHE A 10 -3.02 9.31 -7.66
C PHE A 10 -3.03 10.57 -8.53
N ALA A 11 -4.18 11.23 -8.61
CA ALA A 11 -4.30 12.51 -9.32
C ALA A 11 -3.48 13.62 -8.63
N ASP A 12 -3.41 13.57 -7.31
CA ASP A 12 -2.67 14.49 -6.44
C ASP A 12 -2.47 13.85 -5.04
N ASP A 13 -1.75 14.56 -4.18
CA ASP A 13 -1.52 14.15 -2.78
C ASP A 13 -2.84 14.03 -1.99
N ALA A 14 -3.87 14.83 -2.32
CA ALA A 14 -5.14 14.78 -1.61
C ALA A 14 -5.91 13.48 -1.90
N ALA A 15 -5.83 12.97 -3.13
CA ALA A 15 -6.38 11.67 -3.49
C ALA A 15 -5.67 10.52 -2.75
N ARG A 16 -4.33 10.58 -2.62
CA ARG A 16 -3.57 9.62 -1.79
C ARG A 16 -4.01 9.69 -0.33
N ASP A 17 -4.10 10.89 0.21
CA ASP A 17 -4.43 11.12 1.62
C ASP A 17 -5.87 10.73 1.96
N ALA A 18 -6.79 10.73 0.98
CA ALA A 18 -8.12 10.17 1.11
C ALA A 18 -8.13 8.62 1.02
N TYR A 19 -7.25 8.03 0.21
CA TYR A 19 -7.12 6.59 0.03
C TYR A 19 -6.54 5.89 1.27
N LEU A 20 -5.46 6.44 1.85
CA LEU A 20 -4.72 5.80 2.95
C LEU A 20 -5.58 5.49 4.20
N PRO A 21 -6.46 6.37 4.71
CA PRO A 21 -7.32 6.05 5.85
C PRO A 21 -8.62 5.33 5.44
N HIS A 22 -8.88 5.10 4.15
CA HIS A 22 -10.14 4.52 3.70
C HIS A 22 -10.35 3.11 4.29
N PRO A 23 -11.54 2.78 4.84
CA PRO A 23 -11.75 1.52 5.56
C PRO A 23 -11.50 0.28 4.68
N GLU A 24 -11.80 0.34 3.39
CA GLU A 24 -11.50 -0.76 2.47
C GLU A 24 -10.00 -0.89 2.17
N HIS A 25 -9.25 0.22 2.13
CA HIS A 25 -7.79 0.16 2.01
C HIS A 25 -7.19 -0.49 3.26
N ALA A 26 -7.64 -0.10 4.45
CA ALA A 26 -7.17 -0.70 5.71
C ALA A 26 -7.43 -2.22 5.78
N LYS A 27 -8.60 -2.69 5.28
CA LYS A 27 -8.91 -4.12 5.20
C LYS A 27 -7.93 -4.86 4.29
N VAL A 28 -7.68 -4.34 3.09
CA VAL A 28 -6.74 -4.95 2.14
C VAL A 28 -5.31 -4.88 2.68
N GLY A 29 -4.89 -3.75 3.25
CA GLY A 29 -3.58 -3.59 3.87
C GLY A 29 -3.33 -4.62 4.98
N LYS A 30 -4.33 -4.91 5.81
CA LYS A 30 -4.24 -5.99 6.79
C LYS A 30 -4.04 -7.37 6.13
N SER A 31 -4.79 -7.69 5.08
CA SER A 31 -4.62 -8.94 4.35
C SER A 31 -3.23 -9.07 3.70
N LEU A 32 -2.65 -7.97 3.23
CA LEU A 32 -1.29 -7.96 2.70
C LEU A 32 -0.24 -8.21 3.79
N VAL A 33 -0.39 -7.56 4.96
CA VAL A 33 0.49 -7.80 6.12
C VAL A 33 0.42 -9.26 6.58
N GLU A 34 -0.77 -9.85 6.65
CA GLU A 34 -0.94 -11.26 7.02
C GLU A 34 -0.34 -12.24 6.00
N ALA A 35 -0.29 -11.85 4.72
CA ALA A 35 0.25 -12.67 3.64
C ALA A 35 1.77 -12.52 3.44
N ALA A 36 2.37 -11.44 3.93
CA ALA A 36 3.78 -11.14 3.71
C ALA A 36 4.70 -11.92 4.67
N GLU A 37 5.81 -12.43 4.14
CA GLU A 37 6.89 -12.99 4.95
C GLU A 37 7.50 -11.89 5.84
N GLY A 38 7.45 -12.07 7.16
CA GLY A 38 7.87 -11.02 8.11
C GLY A 38 6.80 -9.97 8.42
N GLY A 39 5.56 -10.18 7.95
CA GLY A 39 4.47 -9.25 8.22
C GLY A 39 4.70 -7.89 7.56
N ILE A 40 4.56 -6.82 8.33
CA ILE A 40 4.73 -5.45 7.83
C ILE A 40 6.16 -5.17 7.36
N GLU A 41 7.17 -5.78 7.99
CA GLU A 41 8.58 -5.68 7.58
C GLU A 41 8.84 -6.33 6.22
N GLY A 42 7.93 -7.20 5.77
CA GLY A 42 7.95 -7.84 4.46
C GLY A 42 7.41 -6.97 3.32
N ILE A 43 6.96 -5.74 3.60
CA ILE A 43 6.32 -4.86 2.63
C ILE A 43 7.18 -3.61 2.42
N LEU A 44 7.55 -3.35 1.16
CA LEU A 44 8.18 -2.10 0.75
C LEU A 44 7.11 -1.18 0.15
N VAL A 45 7.00 0.03 0.69
CA VAL A 45 6.14 1.10 0.16
C VAL A 45 7.03 2.30 -0.15
N PHE A 46 6.83 2.93 -1.31
CA PHE A 46 7.45 4.20 -1.64
C PHE A 46 6.48 5.06 -2.45
N ASP A 47 6.55 6.37 -2.22
CA ASP A 47 5.84 7.36 -3.03
C ASP A 47 6.81 7.91 -4.08
N TYR A 48 6.43 7.81 -5.35
CA TYR A 48 7.22 8.34 -6.47
C TYR A 48 6.52 9.57 -7.06
N ALA A 49 7.11 10.75 -6.85
CA ALA A 49 6.67 11.99 -7.45
C ALA A 49 7.38 12.20 -8.79
N ILE A 50 6.62 12.57 -9.83
CA ILE A 50 7.11 12.96 -11.15
C ILE A 50 7.36 14.47 -11.19
#